data_AF-A0A510IZ17-F1
#
_entry.id   AF-A0A510IZ17-F1
#
_cell.length_a   1.000
_cell.length_b   1.000
_cell.length_c   1.000
_cell.angle_alpha   90.00
_cell.angle_beta   90.00
_cell.angle_gamma   90.00
#
_symmetry.space_group_name_H-M   'P 1'
#
loop_
_entity.id
_entity.type
_entity.pdbx_description
1 polymer ?
#
loop_
_entity_poly.entity_id
_entity_poly.type
_entity_poly.pdbx_seq_one_letter_code
_entity_poly.pdbx_strand_id
1 'polypeptide(L)'
;MGAIIARKVRTYSRKRLREQKGLDGKAWEKRKKKDRKKMLRGLSKKMRSKGVELGGEVFFVDGKTAEIAHQHQYGEPEEWTSKKAEKVYGQPDYGAPATSYQARALKKEGYKVRLPGGRKKKPTMRWIKENLSLGQAGLILRTLRDDPRLNRWVIELPERDFLGVTEREVSELASKIFDETSGRVKGA
;
A
#
# COMPACT_ATOMS: atom_id res chain seq x y z
N MET A 1 -18.28 2.42 30.48
CA MET A 1 -17.00 3.14 30.28
C MET A 1 -16.38 2.89 28.91
N GLY A 2 -16.20 1.64 28.47
CA GLY A 2 -15.39 1.41 27.28
C GLY A 2 -16.01 1.82 25.92
N ALA A 3 -17.32 2.06 25.82
CA ALA A 3 -17.91 2.73 24.65
C ALA A 3 -17.31 4.11 24.37
N ILE A 4 -16.89 4.82 25.42
CA ILE A 4 -16.36 6.19 25.36
C ILE A 4 -14.90 6.16 24.94
N ILE A 5 -14.14 5.24 25.54
CA ILE A 5 -12.76 4.92 25.16
C ILE A 5 -12.71 4.58 23.67
N ALA A 6 -13.49 3.59 23.21
CA ALA A 6 -13.51 3.18 21.81
C ALA A 6 -13.90 4.32 20.86
N ARG A 7 -14.87 5.17 21.24
CA ARG A 7 -15.26 6.34 20.44
C ARG A 7 -14.12 7.34 20.30
N LYS A 8 -13.35 7.55 21.35
CA LYS A 8 -12.23 8.50 21.37
C LYS A 8 -11.00 7.93 20.65
N VAL A 9 -10.65 6.66 20.86
CA VAL A 9 -9.63 5.93 20.08
C VAL A 9 -9.95 6.01 18.58
N ARG A 10 -11.20 5.70 18.19
CA ARG A 10 -11.67 5.88 16.80
C ARG A 10 -11.45 7.29 16.28
N THR A 11 -11.63 8.32 17.12
CA THR A 11 -11.45 9.72 16.74
C THR A 11 -9.98 10.04 16.49
N TYR A 12 -9.08 9.57 17.35
CA TYR A 12 -7.62 9.69 17.17
C TYR A 12 -7.15 8.97 15.90
N SER A 13 -7.54 7.72 15.71
CA SER A 13 -7.19 6.93 14.51
C SER A 13 -7.70 7.60 13.22
N ARG A 14 -8.91 8.17 13.24
CA ARG A 14 -9.44 8.94 12.11
C ARG A 14 -8.65 10.21 11.82
N LYS A 15 -8.14 10.88 12.85
CA LYS A 15 -7.27 12.05 12.71
C LYS A 15 -5.96 11.65 12.03
N ARG A 16 -5.28 10.62 12.54
CA ARG A 16 -4.05 10.06 11.94
C ARG A 16 -4.21 9.66 10.48
N LEU A 17 -5.29 8.95 10.15
CA LEU A 17 -5.63 8.59 8.76
C LEU A 17 -5.77 9.82 7.84
N ARG A 18 -6.36 10.91 8.34
CA ARG A 18 -6.52 12.15 7.57
C ARG A 18 -5.20 12.91 7.43
N GLU A 19 -4.37 12.90 8.46
CA GLU A 19 -3.09 13.61 8.51
C GLU A 19 -1.94 12.81 7.87
N GLN A 20 -2.14 11.51 7.63
CA GLN A 20 -1.13 10.57 7.12
C GLN A 20 0.08 10.48 8.06
N LYS A 21 -0.20 10.30 9.35
CA LYS A 21 0.80 10.26 10.41
C LYS A 21 0.64 9.03 11.30
N GLY A 22 1.76 8.52 11.80
CA GLY A 22 1.83 7.42 12.76
C GLY A 22 1.50 7.81 14.20
N LEU A 23 1.59 6.84 15.12
CA LEU A 23 1.54 7.07 16.57
C LEU A 23 2.73 7.90 17.03
N ASP A 24 3.88 7.75 16.38
CA ASP A 24 5.09 8.55 16.60
C ASP A 24 5.00 10.00 16.07
N GLY A 25 3.88 10.35 15.40
CA GLY A 25 3.65 11.66 14.80
C GLY A 25 4.41 11.91 13.49
N LYS A 26 5.22 10.97 13.01
CA LYS A 26 5.92 11.07 11.72
C LYS A 26 4.96 10.85 10.56
N ALA A 27 5.27 11.45 9.41
CA ALA A 27 4.49 11.27 8.20
C ALA A 27 4.77 9.91 7.56
N TRP A 28 3.72 9.24 7.06
CA TRP A 28 3.87 7.95 6.38
C TRP A 28 4.66 8.05 5.08
N GLU A 29 5.18 6.90 4.65
CA GLU A 29 5.76 6.78 3.32
C GLU A 29 4.72 7.13 2.25
N LYS A 30 5.15 8.02 1.34
CA LYS A 30 4.36 8.47 0.21
C LYS A 30 4.01 7.29 -0.71
N ARG A 31 2.91 7.46 -1.45
CA ARG A 31 2.49 6.50 -2.46
C ARG A 31 3.58 6.32 -3.53
N LYS A 32 3.84 5.07 -3.95
CA LYS A 32 4.80 4.78 -5.03
C LYS A 32 4.38 5.39 -6.38
N LYS A 33 3.07 5.46 -6.64
CA LYS A 33 2.52 6.22 -7.77
C LYS A 33 2.72 7.72 -7.53
N LYS A 34 3.22 8.43 -8.54
CA LYS A 34 3.54 9.88 -8.50
C LYS A 34 2.31 10.81 -8.45
N ASP A 35 1.24 10.41 -7.78
CA ASP A 35 0.06 11.24 -7.56
C ASP A 35 0.07 11.86 -6.15
N ARG A 36 -0.71 12.95 -5.96
CA ARG A 36 -0.81 13.66 -4.67
C ARG A 36 -1.94 13.11 -3.77
N LYS A 37 -2.50 11.94 -4.07
CA LYS A 37 -3.63 11.41 -3.30
C LYS A 37 -3.12 10.77 -2.00
N LYS A 38 -3.83 11.04 -0.90
CA LYS A 38 -3.56 10.40 0.41
C LYS A 38 -3.72 8.87 0.33
N MET A 39 -2.97 8.13 1.15
CA MET A 39 -3.15 6.70 1.34
C MET A 39 -4.44 6.42 2.14
N LEU A 40 -5.00 5.22 1.98
CA LEU A 40 -6.15 4.73 2.77
C LEU A 40 -7.38 5.67 2.76
N ARG A 41 -7.63 6.33 1.62
CA ARG A 41 -8.80 7.21 1.47
C ARG A 41 -10.09 6.41 1.67
N GLY A 42 -10.99 6.96 2.49
CA GLY A 42 -12.26 6.33 2.80
C GLY A 42 -12.20 5.31 3.95
N LEU A 43 -11.00 4.85 4.35
CA LEU A 43 -10.83 3.90 5.46
C LEU A 43 -11.43 4.45 6.75
N SER A 44 -11.17 5.72 7.04
CA SER A 44 -11.72 6.42 8.20
C SER A 44 -13.26 6.42 8.22
N LYS A 45 -13.93 6.51 7.06
CA LYS A 45 -15.40 6.50 6.98
C LYS A 45 -15.99 5.14 7.34
N LYS A 46 -15.24 4.07 7.13
CA LYS A 46 -15.63 2.69 7.41
C LYS A 46 -15.31 2.23 8.84
N MET A 47 -14.63 3.05 9.63
CA MET A 47 -14.33 2.75 11.02
C MET A 47 -15.56 2.97 11.92
N ARG A 48 -15.82 2.03 12.82
CA ARG A 48 -16.90 2.02 13.82
C ARG A 48 -16.31 1.71 15.18
N SER A 49 -17.12 1.94 16.20
CA SER A 49 -16.74 1.69 17.59
C SER A 49 -17.96 1.26 18.38
N LYS A 50 -17.83 0.26 19.26
CA LYS A 50 -18.88 -0.16 20.19
C LYS A 50 -18.29 -0.36 21.59
N GLY A 51 -19.12 -0.23 22.61
CA GLY A 51 -18.76 -0.70 23.95
C GLY A 51 -18.94 -2.21 24.03
N VAL A 52 -18.11 -2.86 24.85
CA VAL A 52 -18.23 -4.26 25.25
C VAL A 52 -18.12 -4.33 26.77
N GLU A 53 -18.47 -5.48 27.36
CA GLU A 53 -18.59 -5.66 28.81
C GLU A 53 -17.34 -5.20 29.58
N LEU A 54 -16.15 -5.57 29.09
CA LEU A 54 -14.86 -5.20 29.68
C LEU A 54 -14.10 -4.12 28.89
N GLY A 55 -14.80 -3.27 28.13
CA GLY A 55 -14.11 -2.22 27.37
C GLY A 55 -14.85 -1.73 26.14
N GLY A 56 -14.11 -1.54 25.06
CA GLY A 56 -14.68 -1.10 23.81
C GLY A 56 -13.81 -1.48 22.63
N GLU A 57 -14.47 -1.72 21.51
CA GLU A 57 -13.85 -2.21 20.29
C GLU A 57 -13.91 -1.14 19.20
N VAL A 58 -12.82 -1.01 18.44
CA VAL A 58 -12.77 -0.25 17.19
C VAL A 58 -12.64 -1.25 16.05
N PHE A 59 -13.57 -1.19 15.11
CA PHE A 59 -13.66 -2.17 14.03
C PHE A 59 -14.02 -1.51 12.70
N PHE A 60 -13.93 -2.26 11.61
CA PHE A 60 -14.34 -1.81 10.28
C PHE A 60 -15.65 -2.49 9.87
N VAL A 61 -16.47 -1.80 9.08
CA VAL A 61 -17.80 -2.30 8.66
C VAL A 61 -17.76 -3.58 7.82
N ASP A 62 -16.64 -3.88 7.16
CA ASP A 62 -16.49 -5.05 6.29
C ASP A 62 -15.12 -5.69 6.44
N GLY A 63 -15.07 -7.01 6.30
CA GLY A 63 -13.85 -7.81 6.51
C GLY A 63 -12.71 -7.44 5.58
N LYS A 64 -12.98 -7.16 4.30
CA LYS A 64 -11.96 -6.73 3.33
C LYS A 64 -11.29 -5.42 3.74
N THR A 65 -12.06 -4.48 4.28
CA THR A 65 -11.52 -3.22 4.79
C THR A 65 -10.71 -3.43 6.07
N ALA A 66 -11.15 -4.35 6.93
CA ALA A 66 -10.39 -4.73 8.13
C ALA A 66 -9.05 -5.38 7.77
N GLU A 67 -9.02 -6.26 6.77
CA GLU A 67 -7.81 -6.91 6.26
C GLU A 67 -6.82 -5.88 5.68
N ILE A 68 -7.29 -4.96 4.82
CA ILE A 68 -6.45 -3.88 4.30
C ILE A 68 -5.93 -3.01 5.44
N ALA A 69 -6.77 -2.68 6.42
CA ALA A 69 -6.34 -1.92 7.59
C ALA A 69 -5.25 -2.64 8.39
N HIS A 70 -5.40 -3.95 8.58
CA HIS A 70 -4.43 -4.80 9.29
C HIS A 70 -3.08 -4.83 8.58
N GLN A 71 -3.08 -5.16 7.29
CA GLN A 71 -1.88 -5.21 6.46
C GLN A 71 -1.12 -3.87 6.52
N HIS A 72 -1.84 -2.76 6.40
CA HIS A 72 -1.21 -1.44 6.47
C HIS A 72 -0.78 -1.04 7.88
N GLN A 73 -1.51 -1.45 8.91
CA GLN A 73 -1.17 -1.16 10.31
C GLN A 73 0.18 -1.76 10.68
N TYR A 74 0.44 -3.00 10.27
CA TYR A 74 1.66 -3.73 10.63
C TYR A 74 2.70 -3.84 9.51
N GLY A 75 2.41 -3.28 8.32
CA GLY A 75 3.32 -3.36 7.19
C GLY A 75 3.52 -4.79 6.67
N GLU A 76 2.47 -5.61 6.69
CA GLU A 76 2.60 -7.02 6.33
C GLU A 76 2.96 -7.17 4.84
N PRO A 77 4.02 -7.93 4.51
CA PRO A 77 4.38 -8.19 3.14
C PRO A 77 3.28 -9.01 2.46
N GLU A 78 2.93 -8.63 1.23
CA GLU A 78 1.94 -9.36 0.45
C GLU A 78 2.62 -10.28 -0.55
N GLU A 79 2.36 -11.58 -0.46
CA GLU A 79 2.77 -12.52 -1.48
C GLU A 79 1.86 -12.43 -2.71
N TRP A 80 2.51 -12.34 -3.87
CA TRP A 80 1.88 -12.32 -5.18
C TRP A 80 2.35 -13.50 -6.00
N THR A 81 1.41 -14.09 -6.73
CA THR A 81 1.69 -15.12 -7.72
C THR A 81 1.29 -14.64 -9.10
N SER A 82 1.88 -15.23 -10.14
CA SER A 82 1.51 -14.95 -11.53
C SER A 82 0.02 -15.17 -11.78
N LYS A 83 -0.57 -16.24 -11.25
CA LYS A 83 -2.01 -16.53 -11.32
C LYS A 83 -2.86 -15.48 -10.62
N LYS A 84 -2.46 -15.02 -9.44
CA LYS A 84 -3.15 -13.95 -8.70
C LYS A 84 -3.11 -12.64 -9.49
N ALA A 85 -1.95 -12.29 -10.05
CA ALA A 85 -1.80 -11.10 -10.89
C ALA A 85 -2.66 -11.16 -12.15
N GLU A 86 -2.71 -12.31 -12.83
CA GLU A 86 -3.56 -12.53 -14.00
C GLU A 86 -5.04 -12.38 -13.66
N LYS A 87 -5.50 -12.89 -12.50
CA LYS A 87 -6.89 -12.71 -12.05
C LYS A 87 -7.24 -11.26 -11.76
N VAL A 88 -6.29 -10.46 -11.24
CA VAL A 88 -6.52 -9.06 -10.85
C VAL A 88 -6.37 -8.09 -12.02
N TYR A 89 -5.38 -8.30 -12.89
CA TYR A 89 -5.01 -7.37 -13.96
C TYR A 89 -5.33 -7.88 -15.36
N GLY A 90 -5.72 -9.14 -15.49
CA GLY A 90 -5.85 -9.82 -16.78
C GLY A 90 -4.49 -10.28 -17.33
N GLN A 91 -4.54 -10.94 -18.49
CA GLN A 91 -3.34 -11.31 -19.23
C GLN A 91 -2.86 -10.12 -20.06
N PRO A 92 -1.57 -9.74 -19.98
CA PRO A 92 -1.01 -8.73 -20.87
C PRO A 92 -1.08 -9.19 -22.33
N ASP A 93 -1.36 -8.27 -23.24
CA ASP A 93 -1.15 -8.51 -24.67
C ASP A 93 0.36 -8.53 -24.96
N TYR A 94 0.93 -9.73 -25.01
CA TYR A 94 2.35 -9.94 -25.31
C TYR A 94 2.71 -9.68 -26.77
N GLY A 95 1.71 -9.60 -27.67
CA GLY A 95 1.87 -9.23 -29.07
C GLY A 95 1.89 -7.71 -29.30
N ALA A 96 1.35 -6.93 -28.35
CA ALA A 96 1.37 -5.48 -28.42
C ALA A 96 2.80 -4.91 -28.54
N PRO A 97 2.97 -3.70 -29.11
CA PRO A 97 4.24 -3.00 -29.14
C PRO A 97 4.91 -2.86 -27.76
N ALA A 98 6.25 -2.92 -27.71
CA ALA A 98 7.00 -2.75 -26.47
C ALA A 98 6.70 -1.39 -25.81
N THR A 99 6.64 -1.37 -24.48
CA THR A 99 6.35 -0.14 -23.74
C THR A 99 7.54 0.83 -23.75
N SER A 100 7.27 2.14 -23.59
CA SER A 100 8.33 3.15 -23.43
C SER A 100 9.26 2.86 -22.24
N TYR A 101 8.74 2.20 -21.19
CA TYR A 101 9.55 1.76 -20.05
C TYR A 101 10.51 0.64 -20.43
N GLN A 102 10.01 -0.40 -21.11
CA GLN A 102 10.85 -1.50 -21.61
C GLN A 102 11.92 -1.00 -22.59
N ALA A 103 11.56 -0.12 -23.52
CA ALA A 103 12.52 0.45 -24.47
C ALA A 103 13.65 1.22 -23.76
N ARG A 104 13.32 1.99 -22.72
CA ARG A 104 14.32 2.70 -21.90
C ARG A 104 15.19 1.73 -21.11
N ALA A 105 14.59 0.71 -20.52
CA ALA A 105 15.31 -0.33 -19.79
C ALA A 105 16.28 -1.08 -20.73
N LEU A 106 15.83 -1.52 -21.91
CA LEU A 106 16.66 -2.24 -22.88
C LEU A 106 17.89 -1.41 -23.28
N LYS A 107 17.69 -0.11 -23.52
CA LYS A 107 18.81 0.79 -23.81
C LYS A 107 19.77 0.93 -22.62
N LYS A 108 19.26 0.96 -21.39
CA LYS A 108 20.07 1.02 -20.16
C LYS A 108 20.90 -0.26 -19.99
N GLU A 109 20.31 -1.43 -20.23
CA GLU A 109 21.00 -2.73 -20.19
C GLU A 109 21.91 -2.99 -21.41
N GLY A 110 22.07 -2.01 -22.30
CA GLY A 110 23.00 -2.12 -23.42
C GLY A 110 22.53 -3.00 -24.57
N TYR A 111 21.22 -3.18 -24.75
CA TYR A 111 20.64 -3.92 -25.88
C TYR A 111 21.17 -3.40 -27.23
N LYS A 112 21.57 -4.34 -28.10
CA LYS A 112 22.08 -4.06 -29.46
C LYS A 112 21.37 -4.96 -30.46
N VAL A 113 21.03 -4.38 -31.61
CA VAL A 113 20.51 -5.10 -32.76
C VAL A 113 21.65 -5.47 -33.70
N ARG A 114 21.56 -6.65 -34.32
CA ARG A 114 22.52 -7.09 -35.35
C ARG A 114 22.04 -6.61 -36.71
N LEU A 115 22.90 -5.88 -37.42
CA LEU A 115 22.68 -5.46 -38.79
C LEU A 115 23.24 -6.51 -39.78
N PRO A 116 22.82 -6.44 -41.05
CA PRO A 116 23.49 -7.13 -42.14
C PRO A 116 25.01 -6.89 -42.09
N GLY A 117 25.81 -7.94 -42.29
CA GLY A 117 27.27 -7.89 -42.15
C GLY A 117 27.80 -7.97 -40.71
N GLY A 118 26.97 -8.35 -39.74
CA GLY A 118 27.41 -8.69 -38.38
C GLY A 118 27.67 -7.51 -37.43
N ARG A 119 27.52 -6.27 -37.92
CA ARG A 119 27.66 -5.06 -37.11
C ARG A 119 26.56 -4.98 -36.05
N LYS A 120 26.90 -4.54 -34.82
CA LYS A 120 25.94 -4.36 -33.72
C LYS A 120 25.68 -2.87 -33.50
N LYS A 121 24.41 -2.44 -33.47
CA LYS A 121 24.03 -1.03 -33.22
C LYS A 121 23.09 -0.93 -32.03
N LYS A 122 23.23 0.13 -31.23
CA LYS A 122 22.26 0.48 -30.18
C LYS A 122 21.00 1.04 -30.86
N PRO A 123 19.82 0.38 -30.77
CA PRO A 123 18.61 0.89 -31.40
C PRO A 123 18.06 2.13 -30.70
N THR A 124 17.27 2.91 -31.42
CA THR A 124 16.51 4.02 -30.83
C THR A 124 15.31 3.50 -30.04
N MET A 125 14.76 4.30 -29.12
CA MET A 125 13.53 3.89 -28.41
C MET A 125 12.36 3.69 -29.37
N ARG A 126 12.27 4.51 -30.42
CA ARG A 126 11.26 4.37 -31.47
C ARG A 126 11.39 3.02 -32.17
N TRP A 127 12.60 2.67 -32.61
CA TRP A 127 12.86 1.38 -33.24
C TRP A 127 12.45 0.21 -32.36
N ILE A 128 12.79 0.24 -31.06
CA ILE A 128 12.42 -0.83 -30.11
C ILE A 128 10.90 -1.00 -30.04
N LYS A 129 10.14 0.10 -29.92
CA LYS A 129 8.68 0.02 -29.83
C LYS A 129 8.03 -0.47 -31.12
N GLU A 130 8.60 -0.14 -32.26
CA GLU A 130 8.08 -0.53 -33.58
C GLU A 130 8.45 -1.98 -33.96
N ASN A 131 9.60 -2.47 -33.50
CA ASN A 131 10.16 -3.76 -33.96
C ASN A 131 10.11 -4.88 -32.92
N LEU A 132 9.90 -4.56 -31.63
CA LEU A 132 9.76 -5.56 -30.57
C LEU A 132 8.36 -5.53 -29.97
N SER A 133 7.79 -6.71 -29.77
CA SER A 133 6.59 -6.85 -28.95
C SER A 133 6.91 -6.71 -27.46
N LEU A 134 5.88 -6.48 -26.65
CA LEU A 134 5.94 -6.42 -25.20
C LEU A 134 6.56 -7.69 -24.61
N GLY A 135 6.17 -8.86 -25.13
CA GLY A 135 6.73 -10.15 -24.73
C GLY A 135 8.19 -10.32 -25.11
N GLN A 136 8.57 -9.97 -26.35
CA GLN A 136 9.96 -10.05 -26.82
C GLN A 136 10.87 -9.11 -26.01
N ALA A 137 10.46 -7.87 -25.81
CA ALA A 137 11.21 -6.89 -25.03
C ALA A 137 11.38 -7.34 -23.57
N GLY A 138 10.33 -7.92 -22.97
CA GLY A 138 10.39 -8.49 -21.62
C GLY A 138 11.35 -9.68 -21.52
N LEU A 139 11.32 -10.59 -22.50
CA LEU A 139 12.23 -11.73 -22.55
C LEU A 139 13.69 -11.29 -22.69
N ILE A 140 13.97 -10.37 -23.62
CA ILE A 140 15.33 -9.85 -23.84
C ILE A 140 15.83 -9.15 -22.57
N LEU A 141 15.01 -8.32 -21.93
CA LEU A 141 15.39 -7.66 -20.67
C LEU A 141 15.77 -8.66 -19.59
N ARG A 142 14.97 -9.71 -19.46
CA ARG A 142 15.23 -10.77 -18.49
C ARG A 142 16.56 -11.46 -18.76
N THR A 143 16.82 -11.82 -20.03
CA THR A 143 18.09 -12.43 -20.43
C THR A 143 19.29 -11.51 -20.22
N LEU A 144 19.15 -10.21 -20.50
CA LEU A 144 20.24 -9.24 -20.28
C LEU A 144 20.56 -9.03 -18.79
N ARG A 145 19.59 -9.22 -17.90
CA ARG A 145 19.74 -9.07 -16.45
C ARG A 145 20.09 -10.36 -15.73
N ASP A 146 20.06 -11.49 -16.43
CA ASP A 146 20.15 -12.83 -15.85
C ASP A 146 19.07 -13.07 -14.76
N ASP A 147 17.89 -12.47 -14.96
CA ASP A 147 16.78 -12.56 -14.01
C ASP A 147 16.04 -13.90 -14.19
N PRO A 148 15.73 -14.65 -13.11
CA PRO A 148 14.94 -15.87 -13.23
C PRO A 148 13.48 -15.57 -13.57
N ARG A 149 12.78 -16.57 -14.14
CA ARG A 149 11.32 -16.48 -14.32
C ARG A 149 10.64 -16.64 -12.96
N LEU A 150 10.14 -15.54 -12.40
CA LEU A 150 9.38 -15.54 -11.16
C LEU A 150 7.90 -15.91 -11.40
N ASN A 151 7.43 -16.96 -10.71
CA ASN A 151 6.00 -17.26 -10.58
C ASN A 151 5.40 -16.70 -9.28
N ARG A 152 6.27 -16.27 -8.36
CA ARG A 152 5.92 -15.65 -7.09
C ARG A 152 6.88 -14.50 -6.77
N TRP A 153 6.38 -13.45 -6.14
CA TRP A 153 7.17 -12.34 -5.62
C TRP A 153 6.50 -11.76 -4.38
N VAL A 154 7.29 -11.09 -3.55
CA VAL A 154 6.81 -10.41 -2.33
C VAL A 154 6.71 -8.92 -2.61
N ILE A 155 5.60 -8.30 -2.24
CA ILE A 155 5.44 -6.84 -2.23
C ILE A 155 5.59 -6.36 -0.79
N GLU A 156 6.68 -5.65 -0.52
CA GLU A 156 6.89 -5.00 0.76
C GLU A 156 5.89 -3.85 0.95
N LEU A 157 5.22 -3.86 2.10
CA LEU A 157 4.26 -2.84 2.48
C LEU A 157 4.82 -2.06 3.67
N PRO A 158 5.05 -0.74 3.56
CA PRO A 158 5.55 0.01 4.70
C PRO A 158 4.45 0.16 5.77
N GLU A 159 4.87 0.03 7.02
CA GLU A 159 4.01 0.18 8.21
C GLU A 159 3.37 1.57 8.28
N ARG A 160 2.10 1.59 8.70
CA ARG A 160 1.28 2.79 8.90
C ARG A 160 0.43 2.60 10.14
N ASP A 161 1.07 2.73 11.28
CA ASP A 161 0.53 2.68 12.64
C ASP A 161 -0.50 3.79 12.93
N PHE A 162 -1.71 3.68 12.39
CA PHE A 162 -2.77 4.67 12.62
C PHE A 162 -3.68 4.32 13.80
N LEU A 163 -3.84 3.03 14.09
CA LEU A 163 -4.71 2.50 15.13
C LEU A 163 -3.91 2.37 16.44
N GLY A 164 -4.46 2.89 17.53
CA GLY A 164 -3.82 2.89 18.83
C GLY A 164 -3.95 4.23 19.53
N VAL A 165 -3.28 4.36 20.67
CA VAL A 165 -3.23 5.57 21.50
C VAL A 165 -1.78 5.88 21.84
N THR A 166 -1.44 7.17 21.88
CA THR A 166 -0.15 7.62 22.41
C THR A 166 -0.25 7.82 23.92
N GLU A 167 0.88 7.91 24.63
CA GLU A 167 0.90 8.17 26.08
C GLU A 167 0.13 9.44 26.47
N ARG A 168 0.28 10.50 25.66
CA ARG A 168 -0.48 11.74 25.84
C ARG A 168 -1.98 11.51 25.71
N GLU A 169 -2.39 10.73 24.71
CA GLU A 169 -3.81 10.41 24.51
C GLU A 169 -4.36 9.50 25.60
N VAL A 170 -3.54 8.61 26.18
CA VAL A 170 -3.90 7.82 27.36
C VAL A 170 -4.18 8.72 28.55
N SER A 171 -3.33 9.72 28.79
CA SER A 171 -3.53 10.71 29.86
C SER A 171 -4.83 11.50 29.65
N GLU A 172 -5.07 11.99 28.42
CA GLU A 172 -6.33 12.70 28.07
C GLU A 172 -7.57 11.80 28.21
N LEU A 173 -7.43 10.50 27.92
CA LEU A 173 -8.50 9.52 28.12
C LEU A 173 -8.77 9.28 29.61
N ALA A 174 -7.72 9.13 30.43
CA ALA A 174 -7.83 8.89 31.86
C ALA A 174 -8.54 10.07 32.56
N SER A 175 -8.12 11.31 32.29
CA SER A 175 -8.78 12.51 32.82
C SER A 175 -10.25 12.55 32.43
N LYS A 176 -10.56 12.27 31.15
CA LYS A 176 -11.95 12.27 30.68
C LYS A 176 -12.82 11.21 31.35
N ILE A 177 -12.27 10.02 31.61
CA ILE A 177 -12.98 8.96 32.33
C ILE A 177 -13.23 9.40 33.77
N PHE A 178 -12.21 9.95 34.44
CA PHE A 178 -12.30 10.42 35.82
C PHE A 178 -13.38 11.50 35.99
N ASP A 179 -13.40 12.51 35.11
CA ASP A 179 -14.42 13.57 35.13
C ASP A 179 -15.83 13.02 34.95
N GLU A 180 -16.01 12.05 34.06
CA GLU A 180 -17.32 11.47 33.81
C GLU A 180 -17.80 10.57 34.96
N THR A 181 -16.87 9.87 35.62
CA THR A 181 -17.19 9.07 36.82
C THR A 181 -17.51 9.95 38.03
N SER A 182 -16.73 11.00 38.29
CA SER A 182 -16.96 11.93 39.40
C SER A 182 -18.22 12.77 39.19
N GLY A 183 -18.53 13.15 37.94
CA GLY A 183 -19.79 13.81 37.58
C GLY A 183 -21.03 12.93 37.77
N ARG A 184 -20.93 11.61 37.54
CA ARG A 184 -22.02 10.67 37.84
C ARG A 184 -22.26 10.50 39.34
N VAL A 185 -21.21 10.52 40.16
CA VAL A 185 -21.32 10.38 41.64
C VAL A 185 -22.01 11.58 42.28
N LYS A 186 -21.88 12.79 41.71
CA LYS A 186 -22.56 14.00 42.22
C LYS A 186 -24.05 14.09 41.85
N GLY A 187 -24.53 13.24 40.95
CA GLY A 187 -25.91 13.27 40.44
C GLY A 187 -26.78 12.08 40.88
N ALA A 188 -26.27 11.23 41.78
CA ALA A 188 -27.00 10.14 42.43
C ALA A 188 -27.11 10.44 43.93
#